data_AF-A0AAD7GQN4-F1
#
_entry.id   AF-A0AAD7GQN4-F1
#
_cell.length_a   1.000
_cell.length_b   1.000
_cell.length_c   1.000
_cell.angle_alpha   90.00
_cell.angle_beta   90.00
_cell.angle_gamma   90.00
#
_symmetry.space_group_name_H-M   'P 1'
#
loop_
_entity.id
_entity.type
_entity.pdbx_description
1 polymer ?
#
loop_
_entity_poly.entity_id
_entity_poly.type
_entity_poly.pdbx_seq_one_letter_code
_entity_poly.pdbx_strand_id
1 'polypeptide(L)' 'SWKIPEMSLKLVALILEHYAIQRSLFPPCGANASTTNGGGKPKVTAQWDLAVLLLEDIP' A
#
# COMPACT_ATOMS: atom_id res chain seq x y z
N SER A 1 -5.69 -13.19 9.84
CA SER A 1 -7.16 -13.17 9.97
C SER A 1 -7.58 -11.71 10.07
N TRP A 2 -8.48 -11.20 9.22
CA TRP A 2 -9.03 -9.83 9.32
C TRP A 2 -9.80 -9.57 10.64
N LYS A 3 -9.83 -10.57 11.52
CA LYS A 3 -10.44 -10.53 12.85
C LYS A 3 -9.53 -9.93 13.93
N ILE A 4 -8.34 -9.44 13.57
CA ILE A 4 -7.43 -8.74 14.50
C ILE A 4 -7.56 -7.24 14.21
N PRO A 5 -8.35 -6.49 15.00
CA PRO A 5 -8.61 -5.07 14.76
C PRO A 5 -7.33 -4.23 14.81
N GLU A 6 -6.39 -4.59 15.69
CA GLU A 6 -5.12 -3.87 15.88
C GLU A 6 -4.27 -3.91 14.61
N MET A 7 -4.18 -5.08 13.96
CA MET A 7 -3.50 -5.21 12.67
C MET A 7 -4.17 -4.39 11.57
N SER A 8 -5.49 -4.29 11.59
CA SER A 8 -6.24 -3.54 10.58
C SER A 8 -6.02 -2.03 10.75
N LEU A 9 -6.02 -1.54 12.00
CA LEU A 9 -5.66 -0.15 12.33
C LEU A 9 -4.21 0.16 11.94
N LYS A 10 -3.27 -0.73 12.26
CA LYS A 10 -1.86 -0.58 11.91
C LYS A 10 -1.64 -0.54 10.40
N LEU A 11 -2.33 -1.40 9.65
CA LEU A 11 -2.31 -1.38 8.18
C LEU A 11 -2.78 -0.03 7.62
N VAL A 12 -3.89 0.50 8.14
CA VAL A 12 -4.44 1.79 7.70
C VAL A 12 -3.49 2.93 8.05
N ALA A 13 -2.91 2.95 9.25
CA ALA A 13 -1.92 3.93 9.65
C ALA A 13 -0.71 3.93 8.71
N LEU A 14 -0.12 2.76 8.44
CA LEU A 14 1.01 2.63 7.52
C LEU A 14 0.68 3.10 6.10
N ILE A 15 -0.53 2.80 5.60
CA ILE A 15 -0.95 3.29 4.28
C ILE A 15 -1.05 4.82 4.26
N LEU A 16 -1.53 5.45 5.34
CA LEU A 16 -1.70 6.91 5.41
C LEU A 16 -0.40 7.66 5.67
N GLU A 17 0.51 7.09 6.46
CA GLU A 17 1.81 7.68 6.80
C GLU A 17 2.82 7.56 5.65
N HIS A 18 2.76 6.49 4.86
CA HIS A 18 3.65 6.27 3.73
C HIS A 18 3.00 6.70 2.40
N TYR A 19 3.07 8.01 2.11
CA TYR A 19 2.48 8.61 0.90
C TYR A 19 2.85 7.90 -0.43
N ALA A 20 4.08 7.39 -0.56
CA ALA A 20 4.50 6.64 -1.75
C ALA A 20 3.72 5.32 -1.91
N ILE A 21 3.50 4.59 -0.81
CA ILE A 21 2.71 3.37 -0.77
C ILE A 21 1.24 3.71 -1.04
N GLN A 22 0.71 4.75 -0.37
CA GLN A 22 -0.64 5.25 -0.59
C GLN A 22 -0.91 5.53 -2.06
N ARG A 23 -0.05 6.31 -2.70
CA ARG A 23 -0.21 6.75 -4.09
C ARG A 23 -0.02 5.63 -5.09
N SER A 24 0.76 4.60 -4.75
CA SER A 24 0.94 3.43 -5.58
C SER A 24 -0.22 2.43 -5.48
N LEU A 25 -0.79 2.25 -4.28
CA LEU A 25 -1.92 1.35 -4.04
C LEU A 25 -3.25 1.98 -4.47
N PHE A 26 -3.43 3.24 -4.10
CA PHE A 26 -4.62 4.06 -4.28
C PHE A 26 -4.27 5.34 -5.06
N PRO A 27 -3.87 5.21 -6.34
CA PRO A 27 -3.63 6.38 -7.16
C PRO A 27 -4.92 7.20 -7.27
N PRO A 28 -4.82 8.55 -7.35
CA PRO A 28 -5.99 9.40 -7.52
C PRO A 28 -6.78 9.01 -8.79
N CYS A 29 -8.10 9.16 -8.74
CA CYS A 29 -8.98 8.95 -9.89
C CYS A 29 -8.61 9.95 -11.01
N GLY A 30 -8.11 9.43 -12.13
CA GLY A 30 -7.63 10.22 -13.26
C GLY A 30 -6.67 9.40 -14.14
N ALA A 31 -6.22 9.98 -15.25
CA ALA A 31 -5.19 9.37 -16.08
C ALA A 31 -3.90 9.20 -15.27
N ASN A 32 -3.68 8.01 -14.74
CA ASN A 32 -2.46 7.64 -14.03
C ASN A 32 -1.56 6.84 -14.99
N ALA A 33 -0.25 6.85 -14.75
CA ALA A 33 0.73 6.21 -15.64
C ALA A 33 0.43 4.71 -15.96
N SER A 34 -0.39 4.06 -15.13
CA SER A 34 -0.91 2.71 -15.35
C SER A 34 -1.96 2.61 -16.47
N THR A 35 -2.71 3.68 -16.75
CA THR A 35 -3.76 3.71 -17.80
C THR A 35 -3.24 4.13 -19.16
N THR A 36 -2.11 4.84 -19.23
CA THR A 36 -1.62 5.43 -20.49
C THR A 36 -0.49 4.64 -21.15
N ASN A 37 0.38 3.95 -20.39
CA ASN A 37 1.54 3.22 -20.94
C ASN A 37 1.80 1.84 -20.30
N GLY A 38 0.85 1.27 -19.55
CA GLY A 38 0.95 -0.10 -19.02
C GLY A 38 2.15 -0.37 -18.10
N GLY A 39 2.72 0.65 -17.44
CA GLY A 39 4.04 0.54 -16.78
C GLY A 39 4.21 1.34 -15.48
N GLY A 40 3.13 1.74 -14.80
CA GLY A 40 3.26 2.19 -13.42
C GLY A 40 3.80 1.05 -12.55
N LYS A 41 4.71 1.31 -11.60
CA LYS A 41 5.23 0.29 -10.67
C LYS A 41 4.11 -0.67 -10.25
N PRO A 42 4.30 -2.01 -10.39
CA PRO A 42 3.23 -2.96 -10.12
C PRO A 42 2.68 -2.71 -8.71
N LYS A 43 1.35 -2.70 -8.55
CA LYS A 43 0.72 -2.65 -7.23
C LYS A 43 1.28 -3.72 -6.29
N VAL A 44 1.74 -4.84 -6.86
CA VAL A 44 2.46 -5.93 -6.20
C VAL A 44 3.67 -5.45 -5.41
N THR A 45 4.47 -4.53 -5.96
CA THR A 45 5.67 -4.00 -5.27
C THR A 45 5.27 -3.16 -4.06
N ALA A 46 4.27 -2.29 -4.19
CA ALA A 46 3.78 -1.49 -3.06
C ALA A 46 3.06 -2.33 -1.99
N GLN A 47 2.40 -3.42 -2.40
CA GLN A 47 1.83 -4.41 -1.47
C GLN A 47 2.93 -5.15 -0.70
N TRP A 48 4.03 -5.49 -1.37
CA TRP A 48 5.20 -6.09 -0.73
C TRP A 48 5.85 -5.14 0.27
N ASP A 49 6.11 -3.89 -0.14
CA ASP A 49 6.67 -2.86 0.73
C ASP A 49 5.79 -2.62 1.98
N LEU A 50 4.47 -2.59 1.81
CA LEU A 50 3.52 -2.50 2.92
C LEU A 50 3.57 -3.73 3.84
N ALA A 51 3.73 -4.93 3.28
CA ALA A 51 3.84 -6.16 4.06
C ALA A 51 5.12 -6.21 4.89
N VAL A 52 6.26 -5.77 4.32
CA VAL A 52 7.52 -5.63 5.03
C VAL A 52 7.36 -4.69 6.23
N LEU A 53 6.84 -3.48 6.01
CA LEU A 53 6.62 -2.51 7.10
C LEU A 53 5.66 -3.02 8.18
N LEU A 54 4.61 -3.73 7.79
CA LEU A 54 3.64 -4.26 8.74
C LEU A 54 4.22 -5.38 9.61
N LEU A 55 5.09 -6.22 9.03
CA LEU A 55 5.63 -7.43 9.65
C LEU A 55 6.99 -7.22 10.33
N GLU A 56 7.81 -6.26 9.92
CA GLU A 56 9.06 -5.88 10.60
C GLU A 56 8.81 -5.37 12.03
N ASP A 57 7.62 -4.84 12.27
CA ASP A 57 7.19 -4.30 13.55
C ASP A 57 6.34 -5.32 14.34
N ILE A 58 6.44 -6.61 14.00
CA ILE A 58 5.93 -7.76 14.76
C ILE A 58 7.16 -8.54 15.27
N PRO A 59 7.48 -8.46 16.57
CA PRO A 59 8.61 -9.21 17.15
C PRO A 59 8.41 -10.73 17.10
#